data_AF-A0A7W9U6V7-F1
#
_entry.id   AF-A0A7W9U6V7-F1
#
_cell.length_a   1.000
_cell.length_b   1.000
_cell.length_c   1.000
_cell.angle_alpha   90.00
_cell.angle_beta   90.00
_cell.angle_gamma   90.00
#
_symmetry.space_group_name_H-M   'P 1'
#
loop_
_entity.id
_entity.type
_entity.pdbx_description
1 polymer ?
#
loop_
_entity_poly.entity_id
_entity_poly.type
_entity_poly.pdbx_seq_one_letter_code
_entity_poly.pdbx_strand_id
1 'polypeptide(L)'
;MIKTIIAIAAGALFSMNASAGYVQYELTGPVTGTFVQHDTDQSMAYFNFDVKINGTPSGFRFNLQQQHSEGATQLTYAQTHFIGNGPSNFGIYSDFGGDQMTYFNLAFARGADGRYNYVAKYSSSIMFSNGYEQFDGQHTGYATVGKINPDFVRSLDQMGGYYDNLNTRFVPLYIGPNVSDIPEPASLALLAVGAFGLLNIRSRRQA
;
A
#
# COMPACT_ATOMS: atom_id res chain seq x y z
N MET A 1 41.20 5.09 -1.54
CA MET A 1 39.96 4.40 -1.92
C MET A 1 38.91 4.35 -0.80
N ILE A 2 39.30 4.36 0.48
CA ILE A 2 38.37 4.46 1.64
C ILE A 2 37.49 5.72 1.63
N LYS A 3 38.03 6.88 1.19
CA LYS A 3 37.29 8.15 1.17
C LYS A 3 36.10 8.16 0.20
N THR A 4 36.16 7.38 -0.88
CA THR A 4 35.10 7.29 -1.89
C THR A 4 33.92 6.44 -1.41
N ILE A 5 34.18 5.43 -0.56
CA ILE A 5 33.16 4.56 0.02
C ILE A 5 32.31 5.33 1.05
N ILE A 6 32.94 6.20 1.84
CA ILE A 6 32.24 7.02 2.85
C ILE A 6 31.32 8.05 2.17
N ALA A 7 31.73 8.64 1.05
CA ALA A 7 30.90 9.58 0.30
C ALA A 7 29.68 8.91 -0.36
N ILE A 8 29.81 7.67 -0.83
CA ILE A 8 28.69 6.89 -1.39
C ILE A 8 27.74 6.43 -0.27
N ALA A 9 28.26 6.04 0.89
CA ALA A 9 27.44 5.68 2.05
C ALA A 9 26.66 6.88 2.61
N ALA A 10 27.30 8.06 2.69
CA ALA A 10 26.62 9.29 3.08
C ALA A 10 25.58 9.72 2.03
N GLY A 11 25.89 9.65 0.73
CA GLY A 11 24.94 9.95 -0.34
C GLY A 11 23.73 9.01 -0.38
N ALA A 12 23.90 7.74 0.00
CA ALA A 12 22.80 6.77 0.15
C ALA A 12 21.97 7.03 1.42
N LEU A 13 22.58 7.51 2.51
CA LEU A 13 21.87 7.89 3.73
C LEU A 13 21.09 9.21 3.56
N PHE A 14 21.56 10.14 2.73
CA PHE A 14 20.88 11.40 2.43
C PHE A 14 19.91 11.33 1.23
N SER A 15 19.94 10.27 0.42
CA SER A 15 18.96 10.06 -0.67
C SER A 15 17.67 9.38 -0.20
N MET A 16 17.69 8.77 0.99
CA MET A 16 16.49 8.38 1.71
C MET A 16 15.93 9.61 2.42
N ASN A 17 15.27 10.49 1.68
CA ASN A 17 14.29 11.43 2.23
C ASN A 17 13.07 10.65 2.77
N ALA A 18 13.30 9.68 3.65
CA ALA A 18 12.31 9.31 4.64
C ALA A 18 12.19 10.56 5.51
N SER A 19 11.12 11.32 5.31
CA SER A 19 10.70 12.29 6.31
C SER A 19 10.62 11.51 7.61
N ALA A 20 11.50 11.82 8.56
CA ALA A 20 11.73 11.00 9.74
C ALA A 20 10.40 10.61 10.38
N GLY A 21 10.05 9.32 10.35
CA GLY A 21 8.83 8.80 10.95
C GLY A 21 7.71 8.38 10.00
N TYR A 22 7.70 8.79 8.72
CA TYR A 22 6.56 8.57 7.82
C TYR A 22 6.92 8.20 6.37
N VAL A 23 6.09 7.37 5.76
CA VAL A 23 6.12 7.03 4.33
C VAL A 23 4.76 7.33 3.71
N GLN A 24 4.75 8.15 2.66
CA GLN A 24 3.56 8.40 1.84
C GLN A 24 3.52 7.45 0.65
N TYR A 25 2.35 6.89 0.37
CA TYR A 25 2.06 6.11 -0.82
C TYR A 25 0.99 6.80 -1.65
N GLU A 26 1.19 6.81 -2.96
CA GLU A 26 0.30 7.41 -3.94
C GLU A 26 -0.32 6.30 -4.78
N LEU A 27 -1.64 6.19 -4.75
CA LEU A 27 -2.42 5.22 -5.51
C LEU A 27 -2.71 5.78 -6.90
N THR A 28 -2.42 4.97 -7.93
CA THR A 28 -2.75 5.27 -9.32
C THR A 28 -3.59 4.13 -9.90
N GLY A 29 -4.66 4.48 -10.63
CA GLY A 29 -5.57 3.53 -11.24
C GLY A 29 -7.03 3.95 -11.07
N PRO A 30 -7.98 2.99 -11.04
CA PRO A 30 -9.39 3.27 -10.75
C PRO A 30 -9.66 3.71 -9.31
N VAL A 31 -8.75 3.35 -8.39
CA VAL A 31 -8.63 3.98 -7.08
C VAL A 31 -7.44 4.94 -7.13
N THR A 32 -7.68 6.19 -6.76
CA THR A 32 -6.67 7.25 -6.73
C THR A 32 -6.62 7.87 -5.35
N GLY A 33 -5.50 8.50 -5.00
CA GLY A 33 -5.36 9.23 -3.73
C GLY A 33 -4.09 8.83 -3.00
N THR A 34 -4.04 9.13 -1.71
CA THR A 34 -2.82 8.95 -0.92
C THR A 34 -3.11 8.36 0.44
N PHE A 35 -2.11 7.68 0.99
CA PHE A 35 -2.09 7.33 2.40
C PHE A 35 -0.69 7.47 2.96
N VAL A 36 -0.61 7.68 4.26
CA VAL A 36 0.64 7.84 5.00
C VAL A 36 0.65 6.84 6.13
N GLN A 37 1.75 6.13 6.27
CA GLN A 37 2.00 5.22 7.38
C GLN A 37 3.28 5.58 8.11
N HIS A 38 3.38 5.21 9.37
CA HIS A 38 4.62 5.34 10.12
C HIS A 38 5.69 4.38 9.57
N ASP A 39 6.93 4.84 9.45
CA ASP A 39 8.05 4.00 8.99
C ASP A 39 8.49 2.95 10.02
N THR A 40 8.21 3.19 11.31
CA THR A 40 8.63 2.35 12.44
C THR A 40 7.71 1.15 12.68
N ASP A 41 6.40 1.33 12.61
CA ASP A 41 5.42 0.29 12.93
C ASP A 41 4.37 0.06 11.84
N GLN A 42 4.48 0.76 10.70
CA GLN A 42 3.57 0.69 9.55
C GLN A 42 2.10 1.03 9.86
N SER A 43 1.81 1.59 11.05
CA SER A 43 0.47 2.03 11.39
C SER A 43 0.05 3.20 10.50
N MET A 44 -1.22 3.20 10.09
CA MET A 44 -1.77 4.21 9.19
C MET A 44 -1.93 5.53 9.95
N ALA A 45 -1.30 6.60 9.45
CA ALA A 45 -1.41 7.96 9.97
C ALA A 45 -2.48 8.79 9.25
N TYR A 46 -2.62 8.58 7.94
CA TYR A 46 -3.53 9.34 7.08
C TYR A 46 -4.01 8.52 5.90
N PHE A 47 -5.25 8.73 5.45
CA PHE A 47 -5.69 8.27 4.14
C PHE A 47 -6.74 9.19 3.51
N ASN A 48 -6.69 9.28 2.20
CA ASN A 48 -7.70 9.93 1.38
C ASN A 48 -7.74 9.27 0.00
N PHE A 49 -8.82 8.54 -0.27
CA PHE A 49 -9.00 7.81 -1.52
C PHE A 49 -10.23 8.28 -2.25
N ASP A 50 -10.09 8.46 -3.55
CA ASP A 50 -11.20 8.55 -4.47
C ASP A 50 -11.40 7.19 -5.13
N VAL A 51 -12.60 6.63 -4.93
CA VAL A 51 -12.97 5.29 -5.38
C VAL A 51 -14.16 5.39 -6.33
N LYS A 52 -13.99 4.87 -7.54
CA LYS A 52 -15.09 4.72 -8.50
C LYS A 52 -15.93 3.48 -8.16
N ILE A 53 -17.26 3.60 -8.14
CA ILE A 53 -18.17 2.46 -8.04
C ILE A 53 -18.64 2.05 -9.45
N ASN A 54 -18.23 0.86 -9.88
CA ASN A 54 -18.71 0.28 -11.13
C ASN A 54 -20.22 -0.05 -11.06
N GLY A 55 -20.92 0.09 -12.17
CA GLY A 55 -22.35 -0.24 -12.27
C GLY A 55 -23.30 0.87 -11.83
N THR A 56 -22.80 1.98 -11.29
CA THR A 56 -23.63 3.13 -10.91
C THR A 56 -23.95 4.05 -12.10
N PRO A 57 -25.13 4.69 -12.10
CA PRO A 57 -25.44 5.75 -13.06
C PRO A 57 -24.40 6.87 -12.97
N SER A 58 -23.90 7.36 -14.10
CA SER A 58 -22.89 8.45 -14.20
C SER A 58 -21.48 8.12 -13.66
N GLY A 59 -21.20 6.89 -13.24
CA GLY A 59 -19.88 6.52 -12.72
C GLY A 59 -19.58 7.19 -11.39
N PHE A 60 -20.49 7.02 -10.43
CA PHE A 60 -20.39 7.51 -9.07
C PHE A 60 -19.00 7.28 -8.47
N ARG A 61 -18.49 8.30 -7.79
CA ARG A 61 -17.21 8.28 -7.09
C ARG A 61 -17.46 8.76 -5.68
N PHE A 62 -16.85 8.09 -4.71
CA PHE A 62 -16.89 8.53 -3.33
C PHE A 62 -15.49 8.75 -2.82
N ASN A 63 -15.39 9.64 -1.84
CA ASN A 63 -14.15 9.96 -1.19
C ASN A 63 -14.12 9.26 0.18
N LEU A 64 -13.20 8.31 0.33
CA LEU A 64 -12.84 7.72 1.61
C LEU A 64 -11.77 8.57 2.26
N GLN A 65 -12.18 9.43 3.17
CA GLN A 65 -11.28 10.16 4.06
C GLN A 65 -11.75 10.02 5.49
N GLN A 66 -10.84 10.29 6.42
CA GLN A 66 -11.11 10.23 7.86
C GLN A 66 -12.14 11.29 8.23
N GLN A 67 -13.26 10.89 8.81
CA GLN A 67 -14.35 11.78 9.20
C GLN A 67 -15.07 11.27 10.45
N HIS A 68 -15.50 12.21 11.29
CA HIS A 68 -16.35 11.98 12.45
C HIS A 68 -17.55 12.94 12.39
N SER A 69 -18.66 12.50 11.80
CA SER A 69 -19.90 13.27 11.67
C SER A 69 -21.11 12.34 11.89
N GLU A 70 -22.29 12.67 11.34
CA GLU A 70 -23.48 11.78 11.25
C GLU A 70 -23.15 10.44 10.58
N GLY A 71 -22.00 10.40 9.90
CA GLY A 71 -21.32 9.22 9.42
C GLY A 71 -19.90 9.07 9.98
N ALA A 72 -19.38 7.84 9.97
CA ALA A 72 -18.01 7.56 10.39
C ALA A 72 -17.25 6.75 9.33
N THR A 73 -16.03 7.20 9.02
CA THR A 73 -15.06 6.40 8.26
C THR A 73 -13.97 5.93 9.21
N GLN A 74 -13.86 4.62 9.38
CA GLN A 74 -12.93 3.99 10.30
C GLN A 74 -12.17 2.84 9.64
N LEU A 75 -10.91 2.67 10.06
CA LEU A 75 -10.17 1.45 9.78
C LEU A 75 -10.82 0.28 10.53
N THR A 76 -10.96 -0.86 9.86
CA THR A 76 -11.54 -2.08 10.44
C THR A 76 -10.49 -3.16 10.70
N TYR A 77 -9.41 -3.16 9.91
CA TYR A 77 -8.24 -4.00 10.14
C TYR A 77 -7.00 -3.41 9.47
N ALA A 78 -5.82 -3.85 9.90
CA ALA A 78 -4.57 -3.68 9.16
C ALA A 78 -3.70 -4.93 9.27
N GLN A 79 -3.04 -5.29 8.17
CA GLN A 79 -2.10 -6.41 8.09
C GLN A 79 -1.00 -6.09 7.08
N THR A 80 0.11 -6.82 7.11
CA THR A 80 1.23 -6.56 6.19
C THR A 80 1.95 -7.85 5.82
N HIS A 81 2.40 -7.92 4.57
CA HIS A 81 3.28 -8.99 4.08
C HIS A 81 4.76 -8.57 4.07
N PHE A 82 5.06 -7.33 4.46
CA PHE A 82 6.37 -6.72 4.31
C PHE A 82 7.05 -6.56 5.68
N ILE A 83 8.21 -7.21 5.88
CA ILE A 83 9.04 -7.09 7.11
C ILE A 83 9.77 -5.72 7.19
N GLY A 84 9.41 -4.75 6.35
CA GLY A 84 10.08 -3.45 6.25
C GLY A 84 9.37 -2.53 5.28
N ASN A 85 10.11 -1.92 4.33
CA ASN A 85 9.54 -1.01 3.35
C ASN A 85 8.47 -1.68 2.49
N GLY A 86 7.21 -1.36 2.74
CA GLY A 86 6.06 -1.84 2.00
C GLY A 86 4.76 -1.31 2.60
N PRO A 87 3.74 -1.09 1.77
CA PRO A 87 2.46 -0.59 2.24
C PRO A 87 1.71 -1.66 3.04
N SER A 88 1.05 -1.23 4.11
CA SER A 88 0.11 -2.06 4.86
C SER A 88 -1.14 -2.35 4.04
N ASN A 89 -1.68 -3.55 4.15
CA ASN A 89 -3.04 -3.87 3.75
C ASN A 89 -4.00 -3.38 4.82
N PHE A 90 -5.19 -2.92 4.43
CA PHE A 90 -6.17 -2.43 5.40
C PHE A 90 -7.59 -2.58 4.90
N GLY A 91 -8.52 -2.59 5.85
CA GLY A 91 -9.95 -2.48 5.63
C GLY A 91 -10.45 -1.15 6.17
N ILE A 92 -11.40 -0.55 5.47
CA ILE A 92 -12.10 0.67 5.84
C ILE A 92 -13.59 0.37 5.78
N TYR A 93 -14.30 0.78 6.84
CA TYR A 93 -15.73 0.92 6.81
C TYR A 93 -16.06 2.40 6.78
N SER A 94 -16.95 2.80 5.88
CA SER A 94 -17.47 4.15 5.78
C SER A 94 -18.98 4.09 5.80
N ASP A 95 -19.60 4.82 6.73
CA ASP A 95 -21.02 5.08 6.75
C ASP A 95 -21.18 6.57 6.52
N PHE A 96 -21.39 7.02 5.29
CA PHE A 96 -21.44 8.42 4.90
C PHE A 96 -22.81 9.02 5.22
N GLY A 97 -23.10 9.18 6.52
CA GLY A 97 -24.36 9.74 7.01
C GLY A 97 -25.58 8.87 6.77
N GLY A 98 -25.41 7.55 6.65
CA GLY A 98 -26.49 6.59 6.37
C GLY A 98 -26.92 6.49 4.90
N ASP A 99 -26.56 7.47 4.06
CA ASP A 99 -26.90 7.47 2.62
C ASP A 99 -25.98 6.55 1.82
N GLN A 100 -24.80 6.24 2.34
CA GLN A 100 -23.88 5.28 1.74
C GLN A 100 -23.14 4.50 2.83
N MET A 101 -23.20 3.18 2.77
CA MET A 101 -22.38 2.30 3.59
C MET A 101 -21.42 1.53 2.70
N THR A 102 -20.12 1.60 2.97
CA THR A 102 -19.10 0.93 2.16
C THR A 102 -18.11 0.17 3.04
N TYR A 103 -17.90 -1.10 2.72
CA TYR A 103 -16.73 -1.87 3.15
C TYR A 103 -15.70 -1.84 2.03
N PHE A 104 -14.51 -1.34 2.29
CA PHE A 104 -13.43 -1.17 1.34
C PHE A 104 -12.16 -1.84 1.85
N ASN A 105 -11.58 -2.74 1.06
CA ASN A 105 -10.39 -3.50 1.42
C ASN A 105 -9.30 -3.25 0.39
N LEU A 106 -8.12 -2.87 0.85
CA LEU A 106 -6.95 -2.67 0.00
C LEU A 106 -5.86 -3.67 0.39
N ALA A 107 -5.43 -4.48 -0.58
CA ALA A 107 -4.37 -5.45 -0.42
C ALA A 107 -3.26 -5.17 -1.42
N PHE A 108 -2.01 -5.23 -0.96
CA PHE A 108 -0.82 -4.95 -1.74
C PHE A 108 0.06 -6.19 -1.93
N ALA A 109 0.73 -6.24 -3.07
CA ALA A 109 1.77 -7.21 -3.39
C ALA A 109 2.90 -6.52 -4.14
N ARG A 110 4.13 -7.01 -4.04
CA ARG A 110 5.24 -6.45 -4.81
C ARG A 110 5.16 -6.94 -6.26
N GLY A 111 5.22 -6.00 -7.20
CA GLY A 111 5.33 -6.26 -8.63
C GLY A 111 6.77 -6.59 -9.02
N ALA A 112 6.93 -7.31 -10.13
CA ALA A 112 8.24 -7.65 -10.70
C ALA A 112 9.05 -6.40 -11.14
N ASP A 113 8.36 -5.28 -11.36
CA ASP A 113 8.92 -3.97 -11.70
C ASP A 113 9.32 -3.13 -10.48
N GLY A 114 9.17 -3.68 -9.26
CA GLY A 114 9.47 -3.00 -8.01
C GLY A 114 8.37 -2.06 -7.50
N ARG A 115 7.24 -1.89 -8.22
CA ARG A 115 6.07 -1.17 -7.73
C ARG A 115 5.24 -2.05 -6.79
N TYR A 116 4.34 -1.44 -6.02
CA TYR A 116 3.36 -2.20 -5.22
C TYR A 116 2.05 -2.28 -6.00
N ASN A 117 1.69 -3.46 -6.49
CA ASN A 117 0.38 -3.65 -7.09
C ASN A 117 -0.67 -3.72 -5.99
N TYR A 118 -1.84 -3.14 -6.21
CA TYR A 118 -2.96 -3.25 -5.30
C TYR A 118 -4.15 -3.96 -5.91
N VAL A 119 -4.91 -4.62 -5.04
CA VAL A 119 -6.28 -5.08 -5.29
C VAL A 119 -7.18 -4.38 -4.28
N ALA A 120 -8.10 -3.56 -4.79
CA ALA A 120 -9.09 -2.85 -4.00
C ALA A 120 -10.44 -3.53 -4.18
N LYS A 121 -11.00 -4.13 -3.13
CA LYS A 121 -12.34 -4.72 -3.15
C LYS A 121 -13.29 -3.80 -2.39
N TYR A 122 -14.49 -3.61 -2.90
CA TYR A 122 -15.51 -2.84 -2.21
C TYR A 122 -16.87 -3.54 -2.27
N SER A 123 -17.65 -3.31 -1.23
CA SER A 123 -19.08 -3.61 -1.16
C SER A 123 -19.77 -2.38 -0.63
N SER A 124 -20.72 -1.83 -1.37
CA SER A 124 -21.37 -0.56 -1.04
C SER A 124 -22.89 -0.64 -1.18
N SER A 125 -23.60 -0.15 -0.17
CA SER A 125 -25.01 0.19 -0.25
C SER A 125 -25.13 1.70 -0.45
N ILE A 126 -25.90 2.14 -1.45
CA ILE A 126 -26.05 3.57 -1.78
C ILE A 126 -27.54 3.89 -1.90
N MET A 127 -27.99 4.95 -1.23
CA MET A 127 -29.34 5.48 -1.32
C MET A 127 -29.51 6.26 -2.63
N PHE A 128 -30.46 5.83 -3.46
CA PHE A 128 -30.97 6.57 -4.61
C PHE A 128 -32.44 6.94 -4.39
N SER A 129 -33.05 7.63 -5.36
CA SER A 129 -34.45 8.06 -5.27
C SER A 129 -35.46 6.92 -5.13
N ASN A 130 -35.10 5.70 -5.56
CA ASN A 130 -35.89 4.47 -5.50
C ASN A 130 -35.55 3.57 -4.30
N GLY A 131 -34.64 4.00 -3.42
CA GLY A 131 -34.17 3.25 -2.25
C GLY A 131 -32.70 2.87 -2.32
N TYR A 132 -32.28 1.94 -1.46
CA TYR A 132 -30.90 1.46 -1.42
C TYR A 132 -30.62 0.44 -2.52
N GLU A 133 -29.55 0.66 -3.27
CA GLU A 133 -28.99 -0.30 -4.21
C GLU A 133 -27.62 -0.80 -3.71
N GLN A 134 -27.27 -2.04 -4.06
CA GLN A 134 -26.03 -2.71 -3.65
C GLN A 134 -25.06 -2.81 -4.82
N PHE A 135 -23.78 -2.51 -4.57
CA PHE A 135 -22.71 -2.57 -5.55
C PHE A 135 -21.50 -3.25 -4.95
N ASP A 136 -21.04 -4.30 -5.63
CA ASP A 136 -19.79 -4.96 -5.31
C ASP A 136 -18.83 -4.80 -6.48
N GLY A 137 -17.54 -4.71 -6.18
CA GLY A 137 -16.56 -4.65 -7.22
C GLY A 137 -15.14 -4.78 -6.73
N GLN A 138 -14.26 -4.87 -7.73
CA GLN A 138 -12.84 -4.94 -7.53
C GLN A 138 -12.14 -4.05 -8.54
N HIS A 139 -11.14 -3.32 -8.08
CA HIS A 139 -10.20 -2.57 -8.90
C HIS A 139 -8.79 -3.07 -8.66
N THR A 140 -7.95 -2.89 -9.68
CA THR A 140 -6.52 -3.14 -9.59
C THR A 140 -5.77 -1.93 -10.09
N GLY A 141 -4.59 -1.71 -9.53
CA GLY A 141 -3.71 -0.62 -9.90
C GLY A 141 -2.37 -0.77 -9.20
N TYR A 142 -1.68 0.34 -9.04
CA TYR A 142 -0.38 0.36 -8.38
C TYR A 142 -0.26 1.52 -7.40
N ALA A 143 0.56 1.32 -6.37
CA ALA A 143 1.02 2.32 -5.45
C ALA A 143 2.52 2.53 -5.61
N THR A 144 2.92 3.79 -5.52
CA THR A 144 4.32 4.21 -5.51
C THR A 144 4.60 5.00 -4.24
N VAL A 145 5.85 4.94 -3.78
CA VAL A 145 6.30 5.82 -2.70
C VAL A 145 6.31 7.25 -3.23
N GLY A 146 5.55 8.12 -2.57
CA GLY A 146 5.40 9.52 -2.91
C GLY A 146 6.37 10.42 -2.14
N LYS A 147 6.29 11.73 -2.40
CA LYS A 147 6.97 12.75 -1.58
C LYS A 147 5.97 13.31 -0.57
N ILE A 148 6.28 13.18 0.71
CA ILE A 148 5.48 13.79 1.77
C ILE A 148 5.91 15.24 2.00
N ASN A 149 4.93 16.14 2.15
CA ASN A 149 5.19 17.55 2.45
C ASN A 149 5.70 17.68 3.90
N PRO A 150 6.86 18.32 4.16
CA PRO A 150 7.37 18.54 5.51
C PRO A 150 6.43 19.30 6.45
N ASP A 151 5.61 20.22 5.93
CA ASP A 151 4.61 20.93 6.75
C ASP A 151 3.45 20.02 7.13
N PHE A 152 3.10 19.05 6.27
CA PHE A 152 2.11 18.03 6.59
C PHE A 152 2.62 17.08 7.67
N VAL A 153 3.89 16.69 7.60
CA VAL A 153 4.57 15.89 8.64
C VAL A 153 4.53 16.62 9.98
N ARG A 154 4.88 17.91 9.99
CA ARG A 154 4.82 18.73 11.20
C ARG A 154 3.40 18.79 11.78
N SER A 155 2.38 18.85 10.92
CA SER A 155 0.98 18.80 11.34
C SER A 155 0.65 17.46 12.00
N LEU A 156 1.04 16.32 11.39
CA LEU A 156 0.87 14.99 11.98
C LEU A 156 1.56 14.89 13.34
N ASP A 157 2.80 15.35 13.46
CA ASP A 157 3.54 15.35 14.72
C ASP A 157 2.86 16.18 15.81
N GLN A 158 2.32 17.36 15.45
CA GLN A 158 1.54 18.20 16.36
C GLN A 158 0.24 17.55 16.82
N MET A 159 -0.32 16.65 16.01
CA MET A 159 -1.52 15.86 16.32
C MET A 159 -1.21 14.52 16.99
N GLY A 160 0.04 14.29 17.43
CA GLY A 160 0.43 13.06 18.11
C GLY A 160 0.70 11.88 17.18
N GLY A 161 0.99 12.16 15.90
CA GLY A 161 1.40 11.20 14.88
C GLY A 161 0.30 10.79 13.90
N TYR A 162 -0.95 11.14 14.20
CA TYR A 162 -2.12 10.70 13.45
C TYR A 162 -2.91 11.92 12.98
N TYR A 163 -3.45 11.86 11.76
CA TYR A 163 -4.35 12.90 11.29
C TYR A 163 -5.64 12.90 12.11
N ASP A 164 -6.24 14.08 12.25
CA ASP A 164 -7.42 14.30 13.07
C ASP A 164 -8.52 13.25 12.76
N ASN A 165 -9.18 12.78 13.82
CA ASN A 165 -10.25 11.76 13.77
C ASN A 165 -9.84 10.34 13.34
N LEU A 166 -8.55 9.99 13.29
CA LEU A 166 -8.16 8.58 13.23
C LEU A 166 -8.33 7.92 14.62
N ASN A 167 -9.58 7.55 14.94
CA ASN A 167 -9.97 7.07 16.27
C ASN A 167 -9.33 5.74 16.70
N THR A 168 -8.69 5.00 15.79
CA THR A 168 -8.03 3.74 16.12
C THR A 168 -6.70 3.62 15.44
N ARG A 169 -5.64 3.57 16.26
CA ARG A 169 -4.31 3.16 15.81
C ARG A 169 -4.35 1.66 15.47
N PHE A 170 -4.27 1.35 14.19
CA PHE A 170 -4.07 -0.02 13.72
C PHE A 170 -2.60 -0.23 13.39
N VAL A 171 -1.87 -0.87 14.31
CA VAL A 171 -0.55 -1.44 14.00
C VAL A 171 -0.79 -2.72 13.20
N PRO A 172 -0.32 -2.82 11.94
CA PRO A 172 -0.59 -3.98 11.09
C PRO A 172 0.00 -5.26 11.67
N LEU A 173 -0.77 -6.33 11.63
CA LEU A 173 -0.25 -7.67 11.93
C LEU A 173 0.59 -8.18 10.75
N TYR A 174 1.82 -8.60 11.01
CA TYR A 174 2.62 -9.31 10.01
C TYR A 174 2.07 -10.73 9.79
N ILE A 175 1.65 -11.03 8.55
CA ILE A 175 1.01 -12.31 8.20
C ILE A 175 1.88 -13.22 7.31
N GLY A 176 3.17 -12.92 7.19
CA GLY A 176 4.08 -13.66 6.32
C GLY A 176 4.17 -13.08 4.89
N PRO A 177 5.22 -13.41 4.13
CA PRO A 177 5.40 -12.88 2.78
C PRO A 177 4.32 -13.44 1.84
N ASN A 178 3.88 -12.64 0.87
CA ASN A 178 3.11 -13.20 -0.23
C ASN A 178 3.98 -14.15 -1.04
N VAL A 179 3.37 -15.17 -1.67
CA VAL A 179 4.06 -16.13 -2.54
C VAL A 179 4.81 -15.41 -3.68
N SER A 180 4.28 -14.28 -4.17
CA SER A 180 4.93 -13.41 -5.16
C SER A 180 6.10 -12.59 -4.62
N ASP A 181 6.20 -12.41 -3.30
CA ASP A 181 7.22 -11.60 -2.63
C ASP A 181 8.42 -12.44 -2.19
N ILE A 182 8.35 -13.76 -2.31
CA ILE A 182 9.49 -14.67 -2.13
C ILE A 182 10.32 -14.56 -3.41
N PRO A 183 11.50 -13.90 -3.41
CA PRO A 183 12.45 -14.14 -4.48
C PRO A 183 12.69 -15.66 -4.47
N GLU A 184 12.79 -16.34 -5.61
CA GLU A 184 13.20 -17.75 -5.61
C GLU A 184 14.75 -17.82 -5.70
N PRO A 185 15.55 -17.63 -4.62
CA PRO A 185 16.99 -17.80 -4.71
C PRO A 185 17.36 -19.27 -4.90
N ALA A 186 16.56 -20.20 -4.37
CA ALA A 186 16.83 -21.64 -4.48
C ALA A 186 16.68 -22.15 -5.93
N SER A 187 15.63 -21.71 -6.63
CA SER A 187 15.38 -22.12 -8.02
C SER A 187 16.36 -21.51 -9.00
N LEU A 188 16.75 -20.25 -8.80
CA LEU A 188 17.77 -19.58 -9.62
C LEU A 188 19.17 -20.16 -9.37
N ALA A 189 19.50 -20.50 -8.11
CA ALA A 189 20.76 -21.17 -7.78
C ALA A 189 20.82 -22.59 -8.37
N LEU A 190 19.74 -23.38 -8.30
CA LEU A 190 19.70 -24.71 -8.92
C LEU A 190 19.76 -24.65 -10.46
N LEU A 191 19.08 -23.67 -11.08
CA LEU A 191 19.14 -23.47 -12.53
C LEU A 191 20.54 -23.06 -12.98
N ALA A 192 21.21 -22.16 -12.23
CA ALA A 192 22.58 -21.75 -12.51
C ALA A 192 23.57 -22.92 -12.32
N VAL A 193 23.47 -23.68 -11.22
CA VAL A 193 24.31 -24.86 -10.98
C VAL A 193 24.06 -25.95 -12.03
N GLY A 194 22.81 -26.15 -12.44
CA GLY A 194 22.45 -27.07 -13.53
C GLY A 194 23.02 -26.63 -14.89
N ALA A 195 22.96 -25.34 -15.22
CA ALA A 195 23.51 -24.79 -16.45
C ALA A 195 25.05 -24.86 -16.50
N PHE A 196 25.74 -24.52 -15.40
CA PHE A 196 27.20 -24.64 -15.31
C PHE A 196 27.67 -26.10 -15.29
N GLY A 197 26.89 -27.01 -14.72
CA GLY A 197 27.15 -28.46 -14.75
C GLY A 197 27.07 -29.03 -16.18
N LEU A 198 26.05 -28.66 -16.94
CA LEU A 198 25.84 -29.13 -18.32
C LEU A 198 26.88 -28.57 -19.31
N LEU A 199 27.33 -27.33 -19.13
CA LEU A 199 28.37 -26.73 -19.98
C LEU A 199 29.75 -27.39 -19.77
N ASN A 200 30.08 -27.82 -18.55
CA ASN A 200 31.33 -28.54 -18.25
C ASN A 200 31.34 -30.00 -18.71
N ILE A 201 30.18 -30.65 -18.83
CA ILE A 201 30.08 -32.02 -19.35
C ILE A 201 30.25 -32.03 -20.88
N ARG A 202 29.84 -30.96 -21.56
CA ARG A 202 29.95 -30.86 -23.03
C ARG A 202 31.38 -30.59 -23.50
N SER A 203 32.17 -29.82 -22.75
CA SER A 203 33.59 -29.55 -23.08
C SER A 203 34.51 -30.76 -22.87
N ARG A 204 34.18 -31.66 -21.93
CA ARG A 204 34.96 -32.89 -21.69
C ARG A 204 34.69 -34.04 -22.66
N ARG A 205 33.68 -33.93 -23.53
CA ARG A 205 33.39 -34.93 -24.57
C ARG A 205 34.00 -34.61 -25.94
N GLN A 206 34.67 -33.47 -26.09
CA GLN A 206 35.32 -33.04 -27.33
C GLN A 206 36.83 -32.77 -27.20
N ALA A 207 37.44 -33.18 -26.08
CA ALA A 207 38.89 -33.18 -25.89
C ALA A 207 39.42 -34.62 -25.92
#